data_AF-A0A1Q8JS74-F1
#
_entry.id   AF-A0A1Q8JS74-F1
#
_cell.length_a   1.000
_cell.length_b   1.000
_cell.length_c   1.000
_cell.angle_alpha   90.00
_cell.angle_beta   90.00
_cell.angle_gamma   90.00
#
_symmetry.space_group_name_H-M   'P 1'
#
loop_
_entity.id
_entity.type
_entity.pdbx_description
1 polymer ?
#
loop_
_entity_poly.entity_id
_entity_poly.type
_entity_poly.pdbx_seq_one_letter_code
_entity_poly.pdbx_strand_id
1 'polypeptide(L)'
;MRRPSGFRPSPTPRTPDGPRTAPSEGAPAPGTDTSGGPAEQRTRVVAVVPLAGAVEATTAVPVAPDAGAEATAVVTREHVDQATVATPAPERATVAVPAREAEQATVLNRVDGPGAATTAVPATQRGCPVTGHGRSGGHPPPSGVADERNPRPVDPAVAEDFLRQVYVETQPETPLAERLRQVRGEIDRSGTYTHTTHELVFGARVAWRNSARCIGRLYWQSLQVRDLRNLHDPADVAQESVGHLRAATRGGKIRSTMTVFAPDAPGRPGPRIRNDQLVRYAGHRNPDGSVTGDPAQTGFTDHVVAMGWPRPQPRGRFDVLPLLITGPDGRSRLFDVPPDAVHEVPLRHPEHPWFARLGLRWHSVPAISNMPLEIGGITYPAAPFNGWYLDTEIGARNLADPDRYDLLPEIATRLGLDTRSVRTMWKDRAMVELVRAVTYSFDADGVTMADHHSESERFLRHLEKEEAAGRSCPADWSWIVPPMSGSQTPVFHRYYDEPDASLRPAFLEPHGLS
;
A
#
# COMPACT_ATOMS: atom_id res chain seq x y z
N MET A 1 36.98 35.14 35.73
CA MET A 1 37.92 34.08 36.18
C MET A 1 37.93 32.93 35.16
N ARG A 2 38.78 31.91 35.38
CA ARG A 2 39.17 30.81 34.47
C ARG A 2 38.08 30.19 33.57
N ARG A 3 38.47 29.87 32.32
CA ARG A 3 37.88 28.78 31.51
C ARG A 3 38.52 27.42 31.87
N PRO A 4 37.87 26.27 31.59
CA PRO A 4 38.54 25.04 31.19
C PRO A 4 38.72 24.98 29.65
N SER A 5 39.54 24.05 29.15
CA SER A 5 39.98 24.00 27.74
C SER A 5 40.13 22.58 27.22
N GLY A 6 39.92 22.35 25.92
CA GLY A 6 40.42 21.14 25.26
C GLY A 6 39.70 20.65 24.00
N PHE A 7 40.00 21.23 22.83
CA PHE A 7 40.38 20.46 21.64
C PHE A 7 41.07 21.35 20.60
N ARG A 8 41.87 20.75 19.69
CA ARG A 8 42.46 21.41 18.50
C ARG A 8 42.12 20.57 17.26
N PRO A 9 41.82 21.18 16.10
CA PRO A 9 41.76 20.47 14.82
C PRO A 9 43.17 20.22 14.24
N SER A 10 43.29 19.17 13.41
CA SER A 10 44.50 18.84 12.64
C SER A 10 44.50 19.50 11.25
N PRO A 11 45.67 19.72 10.62
CA PRO A 11 45.78 20.50 9.37
C PRO A 11 45.59 19.67 8.08
N THR A 12 45.22 20.35 7.00
CA THR A 12 45.23 19.83 5.62
C THR A 12 46.65 19.79 5.02
N PRO A 13 46.97 18.79 4.18
CA PRO A 13 48.22 18.76 3.40
C PRO A 13 48.13 19.62 2.13
N ARG A 14 49.29 20.01 1.59
CA ARG A 14 49.45 20.72 0.31
C ARG A 14 50.09 19.82 -0.76
N THR A 15 49.86 20.13 -2.03
CA THR A 15 50.61 19.63 -3.20
C THR A 15 51.96 20.32 -3.35
N PRO A 16 52.90 19.67 -4.09
CA PRO A 16 53.72 20.40 -5.07
C PRO A 16 54.00 19.63 -6.39
N ASP A 17 53.97 20.38 -7.49
CA ASP A 17 54.83 20.40 -8.71
C ASP A 17 55.39 19.12 -9.39
N GLY A 18 55.38 19.14 -10.75
CA GLY A 18 56.14 18.24 -11.65
C GLY A 18 57.30 18.99 -12.34
N PRO A 19 57.60 18.84 -13.65
CA PRO A 19 57.29 17.76 -14.62
C PRO A 19 58.58 17.26 -15.38
N ARG A 20 58.50 16.27 -16.30
CA ARG A 20 59.58 16.00 -17.29
C ARG A 20 59.19 15.17 -18.55
N THR A 21 59.31 15.81 -19.72
CA THR A 21 59.76 15.34 -21.06
C THR A 21 59.50 13.90 -21.58
N ALA A 22 58.95 13.80 -22.81
CA ALA A 22 59.00 12.63 -23.72
C ALA A 22 60.35 12.54 -24.50
N PRO A 23 60.64 11.46 -25.25
CA PRO A 23 60.19 11.25 -26.66
C PRO A 23 59.91 9.73 -27.00
N SER A 24 59.64 9.19 -28.20
CA SER A 24 59.12 9.59 -29.55
C SER A 24 58.76 8.32 -30.38
N GLU A 25 58.30 8.48 -31.64
CA GLU A 25 58.18 7.46 -32.74
C GLU A 25 57.09 6.37 -32.60
N GLY A 26 56.44 5.87 -33.68
CA GLY A 26 56.51 6.21 -35.11
C GLY A 26 55.36 5.54 -35.92
N ALA A 27 55.09 6.02 -37.15
CA ALA A 27 54.05 5.48 -38.05
C ALA A 27 54.67 4.78 -39.29
N PRO A 28 53.90 3.98 -40.06
CA PRO A 28 53.28 4.56 -41.27
C PRO A 28 51.90 3.97 -41.69
N ALA A 29 51.30 4.59 -42.72
CA ALA A 29 50.16 4.11 -43.52
C ALA A 29 50.70 3.62 -44.92
N PRO A 30 49.94 3.44 -46.04
CA PRO A 30 48.50 3.68 -46.33
C PRO A 30 47.79 2.59 -47.21
N GLY A 31 46.54 2.88 -47.62
CA GLY A 31 45.79 2.20 -48.71
C GLY A 31 44.28 2.18 -48.41
N THR A 32 43.38 3.01 -48.96
CA THR A 32 42.92 3.30 -50.36
C THR A 32 41.86 2.34 -50.93
N ASP A 33 40.81 2.97 -51.49
CA ASP A 33 39.86 2.50 -52.51
C ASP A 33 38.55 1.72 -52.19
N THR A 34 37.47 2.52 -52.13
CA THR A 34 36.27 2.54 -53.01
C THR A 34 35.34 1.31 -53.24
N SER A 35 34.05 1.61 -53.01
CA SER A 35 32.87 1.28 -53.86
C SER A 35 32.10 -0.07 -53.73
N GLY A 36 30.77 0.04 -53.80
CA GLY A 36 29.99 -0.78 -54.75
C GLY A 36 28.99 -1.84 -54.22
N GLY A 37 27.70 -1.50 -54.17
CA GLY A 37 26.61 -2.46 -54.49
C GLY A 37 25.58 -2.80 -53.38
N PRO A 38 24.33 -3.23 -53.71
CA PRO A 38 23.21 -3.31 -52.75
C PRO A 38 22.39 -4.64 -52.72
N ALA A 39 21.35 -4.66 -51.86
CA ALA A 39 20.21 -5.61 -51.78
C ALA A 39 20.52 -7.04 -51.24
N GLU A 40 19.70 -7.67 -50.38
CA GLU A 40 18.26 -7.97 -50.50
C GLU A 40 17.42 -7.70 -49.23
N GLN A 41 16.09 -7.62 -49.40
CA GLN A 41 15.09 -7.68 -48.32
C GLN A 41 14.53 -9.10 -48.17
N ARG A 42 14.34 -9.60 -46.95
CA ARG A 42 13.44 -10.75 -46.67
C ARG A 42 12.64 -10.58 -45.38
N THR A 43 11.42 -10.07 -45.51
CA THR A 43 10.38 -10.09 -44.48
C THR A 43 9.94 -11.53 -44.20
N ARG A 44 9.63 -11.87 -42.94
CA ARG A 44 8.84 -13.06 -42.60
C ARG A 44 7.68 -12.69 -41.67
N VAL A 45 6.49 -13.14 -42.03
CA VAL A 45 5.26 -13.02 -41.24
C VAL A 45 5.20 -14.16 -40.22
N VAL A 46 4.69 -13.89 -39.03
CA VAL A 46 4.36 -14.91 -38.02
C VAL A 46 2.84 -15.00 -37.91
N ALA A 47 2.30 -16.22 -37.99
CA ALA A 47 0.87 -16.50 -37.83
C ALA A 47 0.60 -17.11 -36.44
N VAL A 48 -0.59 -16.83 -35.90
CA VAL A 48 -1.06 -17.32 -34.59
C VAL A 48 -2.11 -18.41 -34.81
N VAL A 49 -2.06 -19.48 -34.00
CA VAL A 49 -3.10 -20.52 -33.94
C VAL A 49 -3.42 -20.81 -32.46
N PRO A 50 -4.70 -20.75 -32.04
CA PRO A 50 -5.12 -21.10 -30.67
C PRO A 50 -5.46 -22.59 -30.53
N LEU A 51 -5.53 -23.08 -29.28
CA LEU A 51 -6.02 -24.41 -28.93
C LEU A 51 -6.79 -24.33 -27.60
N ALA A 52 -7.84 -25.16 -27.44
CA ALA A 52 -8.79 -25.05 -26.34
C ALA A 52 -9.34 -26.42 -25.89
N GLY A 53 -9.54 -26.57 -24.58
CA GLY A 53 -10.21 -27.72 -23.95
C GLY A 53 -9.38 -29.02 -23.87
N ALA A 54 -9.76 -30.01 -23.05
CA ALA A 54 -10.67 -30.00 -21.90
C ALA A 54 -10.39 -31.22 -20.99
N VAL A 55 -10.95 -31.20 -19.77
CA VAL A 55 -11.13 -32.27 -18.76
C VAL A 55 -10.55 -33.68 -19.01
N GLU A 56 -9.79 -34.22 -18.04
CA GLU A 56 -10.26 -35.30 -17.16
C GLU A 56 -9.32 -35.50 -15.94
N ALA A 57 -9.69 -36.35 -14.99
CA ALA A 57 -8.99 -36.53 -13.70
C ALA A 57 -8.85 -38.01 -13.31
N THR A 58 -7.69 -38.39 -12.75
CA THR A 58 -7.49 -39.73 -12.15
C THR A 58 -6.58 -39.68 -10.92
N THR A 59 -6.75 -40.67 -10.04
CA THR A 59 -6.23 -40.80 -8.67
C THR A 59 -4.70 -40.95 -8.57
N ALA A 60 -4.13 -40.53 -7.43
CA ALA A 60 -2.72 -40.70 -7.07
C ALA A 60 -2.41 -42.04 -6.35
N VAL A 61 -1.13 -42.45 -6.35
CA VAL A 61 -0.42 -43.14 -5.25
C VAL A 61 1.10 -43.12 -5.56
N PRO A 62 2.01 -43.03 -4.55
CA PRO A 62 3.42 -42.65 -4.79
C PRO A 62 4.42 -43.81 -4.86
N VAL A 63 5.61 -43.54 -5.45
CA VAL A 63 6.81 -44.40 -5.33
C VAL A 63 8.07 -43.54 -5.15
N ALA A 64 8.86 -43.86 -4.13
CA ALA A 64 10.25 -43.46 -3.89
C ALA A 64 10.83 -44.40 -2.81
N PRO A 65 12.16 -44.50 -2.61
CA PRO A 65 13.27 -43.94 -3.39
C PRO A 65 14.14 -45.04 -4.05
N ASP A 66 15.20 -44.65 -4.76
CA ASP A 66 16.54 -45.22 -4.49
C ASP A 66 17.66 -44.26 -4.96
N ALA A 67 18.92 -44.59 -4.66
CA ALA A 67 20.04 -43.64 -4.65
C ALA A 67 21.11 -43.83 -5.75
N GLY A 68 21.80 -42.73 -6.07
CA GLY A 68 23.25 -42.71 -6.24
C GLY A 68 23.86 -43.06 -7.61
N ALA A 69 24.30 -42.04 -8.33
CA ALA A 69 25.47 -42.12 -9.21
C ALA A 69 26.15 -40.73 -9.28
N GLU A 70 27.48 -40.70 -9.15
CA GLU A 70 28.27 -39.46 -9.23
C GLU A 70 28.57 -39.07 -10.68
N ALA A 71 28.57 -37.77 -10.96
CA ALA A 71 29.05 -37.23 -12.24
C ALA A 71 29.80 -35.90 -11.99
N THR A 72 31.14 -35.97 -11.96
CA THR A 72 32.00 -34.78 -11.81
C THR A 72 31.97 -33.93 -13.08
N ALA A 73 31.35 -32.74 -13.00
CA ALA A 73 31.43 -31.71 -14.04
C ALA A 73 32.30 -30.53 -13.54
N VAL A 74 33.45 -30.32 -14.17
CA VAL A 74 34.35 -29.20 -13.85
C VAL A 74 33.82 -27.93 -14.51
N VAL A 75 33.31 -27.00 -13.70
CA VAL A 75 32.89 -25.67 -14.17
C VAL A 75 34.06 -24.69 -14.06
N THR A 76 34.68 -24.38 -15.20
CA THR A 76 35.72 -23.34 -15.30
C THR A 76 35.10 -21.94 -15.16
N ARG A 77 35.60 -21.15 -14.21
CA ARG A 77 35.33 -19.70 -14.15
C ARG A 77 36.17 -18.97 -15.19
N GLU A 78 35.53 -18.41 -16.21
CA GLU A 78 36.11 -17.31 -16.98
C GLU A 78 35.64 -15.97 -16.42
N HIS A 79 36.52 -14.96 -16.46
CA HIS A 79 36.21 -13.60 -16.05
C HIS A 79 35.66 -12.82 -17.26
N VAL A 80 34.65 -11.99 -17.03
CA VAL A 80 34.17 -11.02 -18.01
C VAL A 80 34.36 -9.62 -17.43
N ASP A 81 35.55 -9.06 -17.67
CA ASP A 81 35.76 -7.63 -17.53
C ASP A 81 35.06 -6.92 -18.70
N GLN A 82 34.08 -6.05 -18.40
CA GLN A 82 33.55 -5.09 -19.37
C GLN A 82 33.86 -3.67 -18.89
N ALA A 83 34.72 -2.99 -19.64
CA ALA A 83 35.16 -1.64 -19.33
C ALA A 83 34.07 -0.60 -19.67
N THR A 84 33.76 0.25 -18.70
CA THR A 84 32.81 1.37 -18.88
C THR A 84 33.42 2.45 -19.79
N VAL A 85 32.93 2.56 -21.02
CA VAL A 85 33.27 3.68 -21.91
C VAL A 85 32.35 4.87 -21.59
N ALA A 86 32.95 5.99 -21.18
CA ALA A 86 32.21 7.23 -20.92
C ALA A 86 32.00 8.02 -22.22
N THR A 87 30.79 8.53 -22.43
CA THR A 87 30.41 9.40 -23.55
C THR A 87 29.97 10.77 -22.99
N PRO A 88 30.45 11.90 -23.53
CA PRO A 88 30.20 13.22 -22.93
C PRO A 88 28.75 13.71 -23.14
N ALA A 89 28.29 14.55 -22.21
CA ALA A 89 26.98 15.20 -22.29
C ALA A 89 27.01 16.46 -23.20
N PRO A 90 25.92 16.77 -23.91
CA PRO A 90 25.79 18.00 -24.70
C PRO A 90 25.50 19.22 -23.82
N GLU A 91 26.04 20.38 -24.22
CA GLU A 91 25.80 21.66 -23.54
C GLU A 91 24.35 22.13 -23.66
N ARG A 92 23.81 22.74 -22.60
CA ARG A 92 22.53 23.46 -22.65
C ARG A 92 22.78 24.94 -22.92
N ALA A 93 22.36 25.42 -24.10
CA ALA A 93 22.33 26.85 -24.41
C ALA A 93 21.26 27.58 -23.56
N THR A 94 21.66 28.68 -22.91
CA THR A 94 20.76 29.48 -22.07
C THR A 94 19.97 30.48 -22.92
N VAL A 95 18.64 30.38 -22.91
CA VAL A 95 17.75 31.39 -23.50
C VAL A 95 16.94 32.03 -22.36
N ALA A 96 17.06 33.36 -22.22
CA ALA A 96 16.35 34.12 -21.20
C ALA A 96 14.96 34.59 -21.71
N VAL A 97 13.94 34.48 -20.85
CA VAL A 97 12.59 35.00 -21.05
C VAL A 97 12.20 35.72 -19.75
N PRO A 98 11.63 36.94 -19.78
CA PRO A 98 11.61 37.82 -18.61
C PRO A 98 10.56 37.43 -17.56
N ALA A 99 10.86 37.79 -16.31
CA ALA A 99 9.94 37.65 -15.19
C ALA A 99 8.73 38.60 -15.30
N ARG A 100 7.61 38.19 -14.67
CA ARG A 100 6.52 39.07 -14.25
C ARG A 100 6.33 38.97 -12.74
N GLU A 101 5.74 40.00 -12.14
CA GLU A 101 5.76 40.19 -10.69
C GLU A 101 4.96 39.13 -9.91
N ALA A 102 5.44 38.83 -8.71
CA ALA A 102 4.70 38.11 -7.67
C ALA A 102 4.54 39.05 -6.46
N GLU A 103 3.30 39.23 -6.01
CA GLU A 103 3.00 40.10 -4.86
C GLU A 103 3.60 39.55 -3.55
N GLN A 104 4.28 40.41 -2.79
CA GLN A 104 4.86 40.04 -1.51
C GLN A 104 3.88 40.25 -0.35
N ALA A 105 3.17 39.18 0.02
CA ALA A 105 2.36 39.14 1.24
C ALA A 105 3.26 39.17 2.50
N THR A 106 3.59 40.38 2.97
CA THR A 106 4.49 40.57 4.13
C THR A 106 3.78 40.24 5.44
N VAL A 107 4.12 39.10 6.04
CA VAL A 107 3.71 38.76 7.42
C VAL A 107 4.81 39.18 8.40
N LEU A 108 4.49 40.12 9.29
CA LEU A 108 5.42 40.68 10.27
C LEU A 108 5.64 39.72 11.45
N ASN A 109 6.83 39.11 11.53
CA ASN A 109 7.30 38.48 12.76
C ASN A 109 7.61 39.55 13.82
N ARG A 110 6.77 39.62 14.85
CA ARG A 110 6.96 40.52 15.99
C ARG A 110 7.58 39.77 17.17
N VAL A 111 8.81 40.13 17.53
CA VAL A 111 9.51 39.65 18.73
C VAL A 111 9.44 40.74 19.79
N ASP A 112 8.81 40.47 20.92
CA ASP A 112 8.74 41.39 22.07
C ASP A 112 9.19 40.68 23.37
N GLY A 113 9.73 41.47 24.30
CA GLY A 113 10.49 41.02 25.47
C GLY A 113 9.67 40.61 26.71
N PRO A 114 10.35 40.23 27.81
CA PRO A 114 9.77 39.36 28.84
C PRO A 114 9.14 40.07 30.06
N GLY A 115 8.13 39.43 30.65
CA GLY A 115 7.89 39.47 32.10
C GLY A 115 6.43 39.53 32.56
N ALA A 116 5.90 38.42 33.10
CA ALA A 116 4.78 38.40 34.06
C ALA A 116 4.70 37.05 34.82
N ALA A 117 4.07 37.08 35.99
CA ALA A 117 3.99 36.02 37.00
C ALA A 117 3.52 34.62 36.53
N THR A 118 4.13 33.58 37.10
CA THR A 118 3.68 32.19 37.01
C THR A 118 2.57 31.90 38.04
N THR A 119 1.40 31.49 37.58
CA THR A 119 0.36 30.88 38.44
C THR A 119 0.20 29.41 38.05
N ALA A 120 0.42 28.49 39.00
CA ALA A 120 0.44 27.06 38.71
C ALA A 120 -0.99 26.48 38.56
N VAL A 121 -1.21 25.72 37.49
CA VAL A 121 -2.42 24.91 37.24
C VAL A 121 -1.94 23.47 37.00
N PRO A 122 -2.57 22.44 37.60
CA PRO A 122 -2.06 21.07 37.54
C PRO A 122 -2.08 20.51 36.11
N ALA A 123 -1.03 19.77 35.76
CA ALA A 123 -0.83 19.22 34.43
C ALA A 123 -1.80 18.06 34.15
N THR A 124 -2.83 18.32 33.33
CA THR A 124 -3.58 17.25 32.67
C THR A 124 -2.70 16.59 31.61
N GLN A 125 -2.65 15.25 31.60
CA GLN A 125 -1.83 14.49 30.67
C GLN A 125 -2.35 14.65 29.24
N ARG A 126 -1.69 15.48 28.43
CA ARG A 126 -1.91 15.53 26.99
C ARG A 126 -1.17 14.35 26.35
N GLY A 127 -1.93 13.38 25.84
CA GLY A 127 -1.40 12.20 25.16
C GLY A 127 -0.67 12.56 23.85
N CYS A 128 0.21 11.66 23.40
CA CYS A 128 0.94 11.82 22.14
C CYS A 128 -0.03 11.67 20.95
N PRO A 129 0.04 12.52 19.90
CA PRO A 129 -1.00 12.58 18.85
C PRO A 129 -0.83 11.53 17.73
N VAL A 130 -0.31 10.34 18.05
CA VAL A 130 -0.19 9.21 17.11
C VAL A 130 -0.75 7.97 17.77
N THR A 131 -1.78 7.38 17.15
CA THR A 131 -2.44 6.12 17.56
C THR A 131 -2.61 5.22 16.33
N GLY A 132 -3.05 3.98 16.52
CA GLY A 132 -3.32 3.05 15.42
C GLY A 132 -4.30 3.60 14.36
N HIS A 133 -4.29 3.04 13.16
CA HIS A 133 -5.32 3.31 12.15
C HIS A 133 -6.71 3.05 12.77
N GLY A 134 -7.57 4.07 12.78
CA GLY A 134 -8.85 4.04 13.51
C GLY A 134 -9.34 5.40 14.01
N ARG A 135 -8.52 6.46 13.94
CA ARG A 135 -8.98 7.84 14.08
C ARG A 135 -8.49 8.69 12.91
N SER A 136 -9.43 9.36 12.26
CA SER A 136 -9.15 10.40 11.27
C SER A 136 -8.37 11.54 11.92
N GLY A 137 -7.34 12.04 11.22
CA GLY A 137 -6.72 13.32 11.54
C GLY A 137 -7.79 14.42 11.52
N GLY A 138 -7.71 15.35 12.47
CA GLY A 138 -8.84 16.19 12.89
C GLY A 138 -9.33 17.27 11.92
N HIS A 139 -9.82 16.87 10.74
CA HIS A 139 -10.79 17.66 10.00
C HIS A 139 -12.20 17.45 10.60
N PRO A 140 -13.07 18.47 10.62
CA PRO A 140 -14.47 18.26 10.95
C PRO A 140 -15.10 17.30 9.93
N PRO A 141 -15.98 16.36 10.34
CA PRO A 141 -16.64 15.48 9.39
C PRO A 141 -17.49 16.31 8.42
N PRO A 142 -17.45 16.02 7.10
CA PRO A 142 -18.32 16.69 6.14
C PRO A 142 -19.78 16.49 6.54
N SER A 143 -20.58 17.56 6.43
CA SER A 143 -21.92 17.61 7.01
C SER A 143 -22.92 16.74 6.24
N GLY A 144 -23.02 15.48 6.64
CA GLY A 144 -23.99 14.54 6.12
C GLY A 144 -23.40 13.15 5.92
N VAL A 145 -23.48 12.31 6.95
CA VAL A 145 -23.41 10.85 6.76
C VAL A 145 -24.58 10.47 5.83
N ALA A 146 -24.29 9.81 4.70
CA ALA A 146 -25.34 9.34 3.80
C ALA A 146 -26.22 8.31 4.54
N ASP A 147 -27.55 8.37 4.38
CA ASP A 147 -28.43 7.36 4.94
C ASP A 147 -28.23 6.04 4.20
N GLU A 148 -27.53 5.10 4.82
CA GLU A 148 -27.23 3.77 4.27
C GLU A 148 -28.49 3.00 3.81
N ARG A 149 -29.68 3.42 4.26
CA ARG A 149 -30.98 2.80 3.92
C ARG A 149 -31.74 3.53 2.82
N ASN A 150 -31.33 4.74 2.45
CA ASN A 150 -31.98 5.54 1.40
C ASN A 150 -30.95 6.27 0.51
N PRO A 151 -30.24 5.53 -0.36
CA PRO A 151 -29.33 6.13 -1.33
C PRO A 151 -30.02 7.17 -2.22
N ARG A 152 -29.36 8.31 -2.42
CA ARG A 152 -29.86 9.37 -3.30
C ARG A 152 -29.74 8.96 -4.77
N PRO A 153 -30.55 9.54 -5.67
CA PRO A 153 -30.31 9.46 -7.10
C PRO A 153 -28.93 10.00 -7.49
N VAL A 154 -28.35 9.43 -8.54
CA VAL A 154 -27.09 9.87 -9.16
C VAL A 154 -27.30 11.23 -9.83
N ASP A 155 -26.36 12.15 -9.62
CA ASP A 155 -26.28 13.40 -10.39
C ASP A 155 -25.73 13.09 -11.81
N PRO A 156 -26.47 13.40 -12.89
CA PRO A 156 -25.99 13.23 -14.26
C PRO A 156 -24.65 13.92 -14.52
N ALA A 157 -24.37 15.09 -13.94
CA ALA A 157 -23.11 15.79 -14.18
C ALA A 157 -21.89 14.96 -13.74
N VAL A 158 -21.95 14.37 -12.55
CA VAL A 158 -20.89 13.52 -11.99
C VAL A 158 -20.68 12.25 -12.81
N ALA A 159 -21.77 11.64 -13.30
CA ALA A 159 -21.72 10.49 -14.19
C ALA A 159 -21.08 10.86 -15.55
N GLU A 160 -21.43 12.01 -16.12
CA GLU A 160 -20.89 12.48 -17.39
C GLU A 160 -19.40 12.87 -17.29
N ASP A 161 -18.95 13.49 -16.20
CA ASP A 161 -17.54 13.85 -16.00
C ASP A 161 -16.65 12.62 -15.81
N PHE A 162 -17.13 11.61 -15.08
CA PHE A 162 -16.46 10.31 -15.03
C PHE A 162 -16.36 9.67 -16.43
N LEU A 163 -17.43 9.70 -17.23
CA LEU A 163 -17.40 9.19 -18.60
C LEU A 163 -16.44 9.99 -19.49
N ARG A 164 -16.38 11.33 -19.38
CA ARG A 164 -15.38 12.16 -20.08
C ARG A 164 -13.96 11.68 -19.74
N GLN A 165 -13.68 11.40 -18.47
CA GLN A 165 -12.39 10.87 -18.04
C GLN A 165 -12.08 9.48 -18.63
N VAL A 166 -13.01 8.53 -18.56
CA VAL A 166 -12.87 7.19 -19.18
C VAL A 166 -12.50 7.32 -20.66
N TYR A 167 -13.19 8.20 -21.40
CA TYR A 167 -12.98 8.36 -22.83
C TYR A 167 -11.65 9.03 -23.20
N VAL A 168 -11.22 10.02 -22.42
CA VAL A 168 -9.90 10.66 -22.60
C VAL A 168 -8.76 9.67 -22.30
N GLU A 169 -8.86 8.88 -21.23
CA GLU A 169 -7.78 7.98 -20.81
C GLU A 169 -7.79 6.60 -21.50
N THR A 170 -8.90 6.16 -22.12
CA THR A 170 -9.02 4.79 -22.68
C THR A 170 -9.59 4.64 -24.09
N GLN A 171 -10.14 5.70 -24.69
CA GLN A 171 -10.68 5.71 -26.07
C GLN A 171 -11.60 4.51 -26.45
N PRO A 172 -12.74 4.28 -25.76
CA PRO A 172 -13.68 3.20 -26.10
C PRO A 172 -14.33 3.34 -27.49
N GLU A 173 -14.67 2.20 -28.10
CA GLU A 173 -15.26 2.12 -29.46
C GLU A 173 -16.63 2.81 -29.59
N THR A 174 -17.55 2.59 -28.63
CA THR A 174 -18.87 3.21 -28.59
C THR A 174 -18.73 4.73 -28.45
N PRO A 175 -19.28 5.59 -29.33
CA PRO A 175 -19.08 7.03 -29.24
C PRO A 175 -19.58 7.64 -27.91
N LEU A 176 -18.80 8.56 -27.31
CA LEU A 176 -19.14 9.19 -26.02
C LEU A 176 -20.56 9.79 -26.02
N ALA A 177 -20.93 10.51 -27.08
CA ALA A 177 -22.26 11.11 -27.23
C ALA A 177 -23.42 10.09 -27.22
N GLU A 178 -23.15 8.82 -27.51
CA GLU A 178 -24.12 7.72 -27.40
C GLU A 178 -24.20 7.18 -25.97
N ARG A 179 -23.04 6.90 -25.35
CA ARG A 179 -22.98 6.44 -23.96
C ARG A 179 -23.60 7.45 -22.99
N LEU A 180 -23.38 8.75 -23.20
CA LEU A 180 -24.02 9.82 -22.40
C LEU A 180 -25.54 9.83 -22.57
N ARG A 181 -26.09 9.59 -23.77
CA ARG A 181 -27.55 9.46 -23.98
C ARG A 181 -28.13 8.24 -23.25
N GLN A 182 -27.42 7.12 -23.29
CA GLN A 182 -27.82 5.91 -22.57
C GLN A 182 -27.87 6.16 -21.06
N VAL A 183 -26.79 6.71 -20.48
CA VAL A 183 -26.66 6.93 -19.03
C VAL A 183 -27.67 7.96 -18.52
N ARG A 184 -27.87 9.08 -19.22
CA ARG A 184 -28.97 10.03 -18.90
C ARG A 184 -30.31 9.30 -18.85
N GLY A 185 -30.65 8.55 -19.89
CA GLY A 185 -31.91 7.81 -19.94
C GLY A 185 -32.05 6.72 -18.87
N GLU A 186 -30.97 6.12 -18.37
CA GLU A 186 -31.01 5.21 -17.23
C GLU A 186 -31.31 5.97 -15.93
N ILE A 187 -30.64 7.11 -15.69
CA ILE A 187 -30.87 7.97 -14.51
C ILE A 187 -32.28 8.54 -14.53
N ASP A 188 -32.77 9.05 -15.66
CA ASP A 188 -34.13 9.58 -15.83
C ASP A 188 -35.22 8.55 -15.49
N ARG A 189 -34.96 7.25 -15.72
CA ARG A 189 -35.91 6.14 -15.47
C ARG A 189 -35.80 5.53 -14.07
N SER A 190 -34.66 5.63 -13.41
CA SER A 190 -34.36 4.80 -12.21
C SER A 190 -33.57 5.50 -11.10
N GLY A 191 -33.15 6.75 -11.31
CA GLY A 191 -32.26 7.48 -10.42
C GLY A 191 -30.82 6.96 -10.39
N THR A 192 -30.43 6.02 -11.26
CA THR A 192 -29.06 5.49 -11.32
C THR A 192 -28.76 4.94 -12.73
N TYR A 193 -27.54 4.45 -12.97
CA TYR A 193 -27.14 3.82 -14.22
C TYR A 193 -26.27 2.57 -13.97
N THR A 194 -25.96 1.82 -15.01
CA THR A 194 -25.09 0.64 -14.90
C THR A 194 -23.75 0.88 -15.62
N HIS A 195 -22.64 0.83 -14.88
CA HIS A 195 -21.30 0.82 -15.47
C HIS A 195 -21.08 -0.40 -16.37
N THR A 196 -20.40 -0.22 -17.50
CA THR A 196 -19.77 -1.35 -18.21
C THR A 196 -18.65 -1.94 -17.35
N THR A 197 -18.24 -3.19 -17.59
CA THR A 197 -17.09 -3.77 -16.86
C THR A 197 -15.79 -3.01 -17.15
N HIS A 198 -15.64 -2.40 -18.34
CA HIS A 198 -14.53 -1.50 -18.66
C HIS A 198 -14.52 -0.25 -17.78
N GLU A 199 -15.67 0.44 -17.69
CA GLU A 199 -15.84 1.60 -16.79
C GLU A 199 -15.59 1.23 -15.33
N LEU A 200 -16.08 0.08 -14.86
CA LEU A 200 -15.82 -0.39 -13.49
C LEU A 200 -14.33 -0.64 -13.24
N VAL A 201 -13.65 -1.33 -14.16
CA VAL A 201 -12.21 -1.60 -14.06
C VAL A 201 -11.40 -0.31 -14.06
N PHE A 202 -11.75 0.65 -14.92
CA PHE A 202 -11.14 1.98 -14.93
C PHE A 202 -11.39 2.72 -13.61
N GLY A 203 -12.64 2.79 -13.15
CA GLY A 203 -13.02 3.52 -11.94
C GLY A 203 -12.36 2.98 -10.68
N ALA A 204 -12.32 1.65 -10.51
CA ALA A 204 -11.61 0.98 -9.43
C ALA A 204 -10.09 1.28 -9.43
N ARG A 205 -9.48 1.30 -10.62
CA ARG A 205 -8.05 1.60 -10.81
C ARG A 205 -7.73 3.07 -10.51
N VAL A 206 -8.58 4.00 -10.94
CA VAL A 206 -8.41 5.42 -10.67
C VAL A 206 -8.70 5.75 -9.20
N ALA A 207 -9.66 5.09 -8.54
CA ALA A 207 -9.87 5.24 -7.10
C ALA A 207 -8.61 4.91 -6.27
N TRP A 208 -7.87 3.86 -6.64
CA TRP A 208 -6.58 3.56 -6.03
C TRP A 208 -5.51 4.61 -6.39
N ARG A 209 -5.41 5.05 -7.65
CA ARG A 209 -4.52 6.15 -8.07
C ARG A 209 -4.75 7.44 -7.27
N ASN A 210 -6.01 7.76 -7.00
CA ASN A 210 -6.46 8.94 -6.25
C ASN A 210 -6.33 8.78 -4.72
N SER A 211 -5.91 7.62 -4.21
CA SER A 211 -5.86 7.33 -2.77
C SER A 211 -4.69 8.05 -2.07
N ALA A 212 -4.91 9.30 -1.64
CA ALA A 212 -3.88 10.18 -1.06
C ALA A 212 -3.08 9.58 0.12
N ARG A 213 -3.67 8.66 0.89
CA ARG A 213 -3.05 7.94 2.02
C ARG A 213 -2.27 6.68 1.64
N CYS A 214 -2.20 6.31 0.36
CA CYS A 214 -1.56 5.08 -0.11
C CYS A 214 -0.17 5.37 -0.72
N ILE A 215 0.88 4.73 -0.17
CA ILE A 215 2.25 4.78 -0.70
C ILE A 215 2.43 3.88 -1.94
N GLY A 216 1.81 2.68 -1.94
CA GLY A 216 1.91 1.68 -3.02
C GLY A 216 1.13 2.01 -4.30
N ARG A 217 0.91 3.29 -4.63
CA ARG A 217 0.12 3.72 -5.80
C ARG A 217 0.75 3.39 -7.15
N LEU A 218 2.07 3.12 -7.22
CA LEU A 218 2.77 2.80 -8.48
C LEU A 218 2.14 1.63 -9.26
N TYR A 219 1.48 0.72 -8.56
CA TYR A 219 0.89 -0.49 -9.15
C TYR A 219 -0.55 -0.31 -9.66
N TRP A 220 -1.14 0.90 -9.58
CA TRP A 220 -2.58 1.13 -9.79
C TRP A 220 -3.16 0.48 -11.06
N GLN A 221 -2.42 0.49 -12.16
CA GLN A 221 -2.82 -0.10 -13.46
C GLN A 221 -2.92 -1.64 -13.45
N SER A 222 -2.22 -2.31 -12.53
CA SER A 222 -2.13 -3.77 -12.44
C SER A 222 -3.27 -4.41 -11.63
N LEU A 223 -4.14 -3.60 -11.00
CA LEU A 223 -5.25 -4.08 -10.18
C LEU A 223 -6.12 -5.09 -10.94
N GLN A 224 -6.27 -6.28 -10.38
CA GLN A 224 -7.28 -7.23 -10.81
C GLN A 224 -8.62 -6.85 -10.18
N VAL A 225 -9.64 -6.60 -10.98
CA VAL A 225 -11.01 -6.40 -10.48
C VAL A 225 -11.81 -7.70 -10.68
N ARG A 226 -12.59 -8.10 -9.68
CA ARG A 226 -13.67 -9.09 -9.77
C ARG A 226 -14.98 -8.33 -9.77
N ASP A 227 -15.65 -8.30 -10.92
CA ASP A 227 -16.96 -7.68 -11.12
C ASP A 227 -18.04 -8.66 -10.64
N LEU A 228 -18.57 -8.44 -9.43
CA LEU A 228 -19.59 -9.27 -8.79
C LEU A 228 -20.81 -8.42 -8.37
N ARG A 229 -21.10 -7.36 -9.14
CA ARG A 229 -22.17 -6.38 -8.86
C ARG A 229 -23.58 -6.95 -8.88
N ASN A 230 -23.74 -8.21 -9.28
CA ASN A 230 -24.97 -8.98 -9.23
C ASN A 230 -25.23 -9.66 -7.87
N LEU A 231 -24.24 -9.71 -6.97
CA LEU A 231 -24.36 -10.39 -5.67
C LEU A 231 -24.82 -9.41 -4.58
N HIS A 232 -25.92 -9.77 -3.92
CA HIS A 232 -26.57 -8.97 -2.89
C HIS A 232 -26.72 -9.69 -1.55
N ASP A 233 -26.81 -11.04 -1.50
CA ASP A 233 -27.00 -11.72 -0.22
C ASP A 233 -25.68 -11.80 0.57
N PRO A 234 -25.70 -11.53 1.89
CA PRO A 234 -24.55 -11.70 2.77
C PRO A 234 -23.79 -13.03 2.65
N ALA A 235 -24.45 -14.16 2.35
CA ALA A 235 -23.78 -15.45 2.19
C ALA A 235 -22.91 -15.51 0.92
N ASP A 236 -23.42 -15.01 -0.21
CA ASP A 236 -22.65 -14.90 -1.46
C ASP A 236 -21.46 -13.95 -1.28
N VAL A 237 -21.69 -12.82 -0.61
CA VAL A 237 -20.66 -11.81 -0.30
C VAL A 237 -19.58 -12.39 0.62
N ALA A 238 -19.95 -13.22 1.61
CA ALA A 238 -19.00 -13.95 2.44
C ALA A 238 -18.18 -14.96 1.61
N GLN A 239 -18.84 -15.83 0.84
CA GLN A 239 -18.18 -16.85 0.03
C GLN A 239 -17.18 -16.23 -0.96
N GLU A 240 -17.58 -15.16 -1.65
CA GLU A 240 -16.72 -14.52 -2.63
C GLU A 240 -15.65 -13.60 -2.00
N SER A 241 -15.81 -13.20 -0.74
CA SER A 241 -14.74 -12.60 0.07
C SER A 241 -13.71 -13.65 0.50
N VAL A 242 -14.12 -14.87 0.85
CA VAL A 242 -13.20 -16.01 1.04
C VAL A 242 -12.50 -16.35 -0.29
N GLY A 243 -13.22 -16.30 -1.41
CA GLY A 243 -12.67 -16.39 -2.76
C GLY A 243 -11.64 -15.30 -3.09
N HIS A 244 -11.80 -14.08 -2.54
CA HIS A 244 -10.84 -12.98 -2.69
C HIS A 244 -9.49 -13.36 -2.08
N LEU A 245 -9.49 -13.82 -0.82
CA LEU A 245 -8.26 -14.18 -0.10
C LEU A 245 -7.50 -15.31 -0.81
N ARG A 246 -8.20 -16.35 -1.26
CA ARG A 246 -7.63 -17.45 -2.06
C ARG A 246 -7.05 -16.95 -3.39
N ALA A 247 -7.78 -16.10 -4.13
CA ALA A 247 -7.36 -15.56 -5.43
C ALA A 247 -6.22 -14.52 -5.34
N ALA A 248 -6.10 -13.81 -4.23
CA ALA A 248 -5.03 -12.86 -3.95
C ALA A 248 -3.73 -13.58 -3.55
N THR A 249 -3.80 -14.60 -2.68
CA THR A 249 -2.63 -15.23 -2.02
C THR A 249 -1.65 -15.90 -2.99
N ARG A 250 -2.14 -16.73 -3.92
CA ARG A 250 -1.34 -17.38 -4.99
C ARG A 250 -0.03 -18.05 -4.49
N GLY A 251 -0.06 -18.79 -3.39
CA GLY A 251 1.14 -19.44 -2.83
C GLY A 251 2.20 -18.42 -2.41
N GLY A 252 1.80 -17.41 -1.63
CA GLY A 252 2.65 -16.30 -1.19
C GLY A 252 2.85 -15.20 -2.24
N LYS A 253 2.64 -15.43 -3.54
CA LYS A 253 2.83 -14.42 -4.60
C LYS A 253 1.63 -13.48 -4.74
N ILE A 254 1.40 -12.72 -3.67
CA ILE A 254 0.26 -11.82 -3.46
C ILE A 254 0.04 -10.92 -4.69
N ARG A 255 -1.21 -10.89 -5.17
CA ARG A 255 -1.67 -10.04 -6.27
C ARG A 255 -2.67 -9.02 -5.75
N SER A 256 -2.49 -7.75 -6.12
CA SER A 256 -3.45 -6.70 -5.80
C SER A 256 -4.79 -6.96 -6.50
N THR A 257 -5.83 -7.15 -5.69
CA THR A 257 -7.16 -7.55 -6.15
C THR A 257 -8.21 -6.65 -5.51
N MET A 258 -9.25 -6.31 -6.26
CA MET A 258 -10.48 -5.71 -5.75
C MET A 258 -11.65 -6.61 -6.11
N THR A 259 -12.66 -6.68 -5.26
CA THR A 259 -13.92 -7.39 -5.55
C THR A 259 -15.07 -6.45 -5.29
N VAL A 260 -15.83 -6.11 -6.32
CA VAL A 260 -16.90 -5.10 -6.24
C VAL A 260 -18.24 -5.80 -6.25
N PHE A 261 -18.94 -5.75 -5.12
CA PHE A 261 -20.29 -6.31 -4.96
C PHE A 261 -21.36 -5.29 -5.41
N ALA A 262 -22.64 -5.58 -5.17
CA ALA A 262 -23.73 -4.74 -5.66
C ALA A 262 -23.66 -3.27 -5.14
N PRO A 263 -23.99 -2.28 -6.00
CA PRO A 263 -24.04 -0.88 -5.60
C PRO A 263 -25.25 -0.57 -4.71
N ASP A 264 -25.16 0.56 -4.01
CA ASP A 264 -26.33 1.29 -3.53
C ASP A 264 -27.16 1.81 -4.72
N ALA A 265 -28.48 1.69 -4.62
CA ALA A 265 -29.44 2.28 -5.56
C ALA A 265 -30.66 2.86 -4.80
N PRO A 266 -31.43 3.80 -5.38
CA PRO A 266 -32.61 4.35 -4.74
C PRO A 266 -33.59 3.27 -4.26
N GLY A 267 -33.87 3.25 -2.96
CA GLY A 267 -34.73 2.23 -2.32
C GLY A 267 -34.16 0.80 -2.26
N ARG A 268 -32.91 0.57 -2.69
CA ARG A 268 -32.25 -0.76 -2.69
C ARG A 268 -30.75 -0.61 -2.36
N PRO A 269 -30.37 -0.61 -1.07
CA PRO A 269 -28.97 -0.49 -0.67
C PRO A 269 -28.14 -1.73 -1.02
N GLY A 270 -26.83 -1.53 -1.13
CA GLY A 270 -25.84 -2.59 -1.35
C GLY A 270 -25.43 -3.29 -0.05
N PRO A 271 -24.84 -4.51 -0.13
CA PRO A 271 -24.31 -5.22 1.04
C PRO A 271 -23.09 -4.49 1.63
N ARG A 272 -22.90 -4.58 2.95
CA ARG A 272 -21.82 -3.90 3.69
C ARG A 272 -21.05 -4.88 4.56
N ILE A 273 -19.74 -5.02 4.33
CA ILE A 273 -18.83 -5.81 5.18
C ILE A 273 -18.35 -4.89 6.30
N ARG A 274 -18.74 -5.16 7.55
CA ARG A 274 -18.48 -4.26 8.70
C ARG A 274 -17.07 -4.40 9.29
N ASN A 275 -16.30 -5.41 8.88
CA ASN A 275 -14.90 -5.60 9.26
C ASN A 275 -13.99 -4.57 8.59
N ASP A 276 -12.98 -4.06 9.30
CA ASP A 276 -11.94 -3.18 8.74
C ASP A 276 -11.18 -3.86 7.58
N GLN A 277 -10.82 -5.13 7.79
CA GLN A 277 -10.20 -5.99 6.78
C GLN A 277 -10.83 -7.39 6.82
N LEU A 278 -10.84 -8.10 5.68
CA LEU A 278 -11.37 -9.46 5.56
C LEU A 278 -10.68 -10.47 6.49
N VAL A 279 -9.47 -10.17 6.96
CA VAL A 279 -8.79 -10.88 8.03
C VAL A 279 -8.34 -9.89 9.10
N ARG A 280 -8.82 -10.11 10.32
CA ARG A 280 -8.36 -9.48 11.55
C ARG A 280 -8.33 -10.50 12.67
N TYR A 281 -7.44 -10.30 13.63
CA TYR A 281 -7.38 -11.08 14.85
C TYR A 281 -8.28 -10.47 15.93
N ALA A 282 -8.92 -11.31 16.72
CA ALA A 282 -9.79 -10.92 17.81
C ALA A 282 -9.02 -10.26 18.97
N GLY A 283 -9.71 -9.39 19.70
CA GLY A 283 -9.25 -8.77 20.94
C GLY A 283 -10.08 -9.25 22.12
N HIS A 284 -9.55 -10.19 22.91
CA HIS A 284 -10.27 -10.78 24.02
C HIS A 284 -9.93 -10.10 25.35
N ARG A 285 -10.89 -9.36 25.92
CA ARG A 285 -10.77 -8.79 27.28
C ARG A 285 -10.70 -9.91 28.33
N ASN A 286 -9.70 -9.85 29.18
CA ASN A 286 -9.47 -10.79 30.28
C ASN A 286 -10.04 -10.24 31.60
N PRO A 287 -10.29 -11.07 32.63
CA PRO A 287 -10.90 -10.64 33.89
C PRO A 287 -10.07 -9.64 34.70
N ASP A 288 -8.75 -9.58 34.46
CA ASP A 288 -7.80 -8.64 35.07
C ASP A 288 -7.71 -7.28 34.34
N GLY A 289 -8.48 -7.10 33.26
CA GLY A 289 -8.43 -5.91 32.41
C GLY A 289 -7.39 -5.95 31.29
N SER A 290 -6.54 -6.98 31.23
CA SER A 290 -5.63 -7.20 30.10
C SER A 290 -6.38 -7.66 28.84
N VAL A 291 -5.68 -7.72 27.70
CA VAL A 291 -6.25 -8.23 26.44
C VAL A 291 -5.36 -9.34 25.88
N THR A 292 -5.97 -10.46 25.50
CA THR A 292 -5.35 -11.49 24.66
C THR A 292 -5.74 -11.27 23.21
N GLY A 293 -4.77 -11.12 22.31
CA GLY A 293 -5.00 -10.81 20.90
C GLY A 293 -4.78 -9.32 20.59
N ASP A 294 -5.60 -8.73 19.72
CA ASP A 294 -5.45 -7.36 19.22
C ASP A 294 -6.36 -6.35 19.98
N PRO A 295 -5.82 -5.45 20.82
CA PRO A 295 -6.63 -4.51 21.61
C PRO A 295 -7.53 -3.58 20.78
N ALA A 296 -7.11 -3.18 19.58
CA ALA A 296 -7.92 -2.33 18.70
C ALA A 296 -9.20 -3.04 18.23
N GLN A 297 -9.17 -4.36 18.11
CA GLN A 297 -10.31 -5.16 17.67
C GLN A 297 -11.24 -5.60 18.83
N THR A 298 -10.97 -5.21 20.08
CA THR A 298 -11.80 -5.61 21.25
C THR A 298 -13.27 -5.23 21.11
N GLY A 299 -13.58 -4.00 20.66
CA GLY A 299 -14.97 -3.56 20.49
C GLY A 299 -15.74 -4.37 19.44
N PHE A 300 -15.11 -4.65 18.31
CA PHE A 300 -15.68 -5.51 17.26
C PHE A 300 -15.83 -6.96 17.74
N THR A 301 -14.82 -7.48 18.45
CA THR A 301 -14.82 -8.83 19.04
C THR A 301 -15.95 -9.02 20.03
N ASP A 302 -16.16 -8.07 20.94
CA ASP A 302 -17.23 -8.15 21.92
C ASP A 302 -18.63 -8.00 21.26
N HIS A 303 -18.75 -7.23 20.18
CA HIS A 303 -19.97 -7.13 19.36
C HIS A 303 -20.32 -8.44 18.64
N VAL A 304 -19.39 -9.06 17.91
CA VAL A 304 -19.68 -10.32 17.19
C VAL A 304 -19.97 -11.49 18.14
N VAL A 305 -19.39 -11.49 19.34
CA VAL A 305 -19.73 -12.47 20.39
C VAL A 305 -21.13 -12.22 20.95
N ALA A 306 -21.55 -10.96 21.14
CA ALA A 306 -22.91 -10.65 21.53
C ALA A 306 -23.95 -11.07 20.47
N MET A 307 -23.55 -11.11 19.20
CA MET A 307 -24.31 -11.71 18.10
C MET A 307 -24.24 -13.24 18.01
N GLY A 308 -23.48 -13.91 18.88
CA GLY A 308 -23.42 -15.37 18.98
C GLY A 308 -22.17 -16.03 18.40
N TRP A 309 -21.14 -15.28 17.97
CA TRP A 309 -19.87 -15.89 17.56
C TRP A 309 -19.22 -16.65 18.75
N PRO A 310 -18.91 -17.95 18.62
CA PRO A 310 -18.30 -18.71 19.70
C PRO A 310 -16.84 -18.28 19.92
N ARG A 311 -16.54 -17.66 21.07
CA ARG A 311 -15.15 -17.36 21.45
C ARG A 311 -14.34 -18.67 21.52
N PRO A 312 -13.18 -18.76 20.85
CA PRO A 312 -12.31 -19.94 20.95
C PRO A 312 -11.87 -20.26 22.38
N GLN A 313 -11.59 -21.53 22.63
CA GLN A 313 -11.20 -22.06 23.94
C GLN A 313 -10.04 -23.06 23.80
N PRO A 314 -8.85 -22.79 24.36
CA PRO A 314 -8.46 -21.51 24.97
C PRO A 314 -8.45 -20.37 23.94
N ARG A 315 -8.64 -19.14 24.41
CA ARG A 315 -8.51 -17.92 23.59
C ARG A 315 -7.06 -17.73 23.16
N GLY A 316 -6.81 -17.60 21.86
CA GLY A 316 -5.48 -17.35 21.32
C GLY A 316 -5.18 -15.88 21.07
N ARG A 317 -3.92 -15.61 20.68
CA ARG A 317 -3.42 -14.27 20.34
C ARG A 317 -3.65 -13.89 18.87
N PHE A 318 -4.15 -14.83 18.08
CA PHE A 318 -4.25 -14.77 16.62
C PHE A 318 -5.53 -15.49 16.15
N ASP A 319 -6.62 -15.33 16.90
CA ASP A 319 -7.91 -15.94 16.62
C ASP A 319 -8.61 -15.11 15.54
N VAL A 320 -8.85 -15.69 14.36
CA VAL A 320 -9.44 -14.95 13.22
C VAL A 320 -10.90 -14.60 13.49
N LEU A 321 -11.26 -13.34 13.27
CA LEU A 321 -12.63 -12.84 13.40
C LEU A 321 -13.53 -13.30 12.24
N PRO A 322 -14.83 -13.50 12.48
CA PRO A 322 -15.80 -13.78 11.44
C PRO A 322 -16.06 -12.52 10.61
N LEU A 323 -16.51 -12.69 9.37
CA LEU A 323 -17.10 -11.61 8.58
C LEU A 323 -18.48 -11.26 9.12
N LEU A 324 -18.69 -9.99 9.43
CA LEU A 324 -19.99 -9.41 9.80
C LEU A 324 -20.53 -8.63 8.61
N ILE A 325 -21.58 -9.13 7.98
CA ILE A 325 -22.10 -8.57 6.71
C ILE A 325 -23.55 -8.15 6.88
N THR A 326 -23.83 -6.86 6.67
CA THR A 326 -25.19 -6.30 6.62
C THR A 326 -25.76 -6.50 5.21
N GLY A 327 -26.92 -7.15 5.11
CA GLY A 327 -27.65 -7.33 3.86
C GLY A 327 -28.54 -6.13 3.48
N PRO A 328 -29.16 -6.16 2.28
CA PRO A 328 -30.11 -5.15 1.84
C PRO A 328 -31.41 -5.11 2.68
N ASP A 329 -31.64 -6.13 3.51
CA ASP A 329 -32.69 -6.19 4.54
C ASP A 329 -32.33 -5.39 5.82
N GLY A 330 -31.15 -4.77 5.86
CA GLY A 330 -30.62 -4.06 7.03
C GLY A 330 -30.16 -4.98 8.16
N ARG A 331 -30.09 -6.30 7.95
CA ARG A 331 -29.73 -7.28 8.98
C ARG A 331 -28.28 -7.73 8.81
N SER A 332 -27.51 -7.63 9.90
CA SER A 332 -26.14 -8.14 9.95
C SER A 332 -26.12 -9.63 10.28
N ARG A 333 -25.29 -10.39 9.56
CA ARG A 333 -25.12 -11.85 9.69
C ARG A 333 -23.63 -12.19 9.83
N LEU A 334 -23.32 -13.25 10.56
CA LEU A 334 -21.95 -13.71 10.83
C LEU A 334 -21.57 -14.88 9.92
N PHE A 335 -20.34 -14.87 9.40
CA PHE A 335 -19.77 -15.95 8.58
C PHE A 335 -18.31 -16.17 8.97
N ASP A 336 -17.95 -17.38 9.41
CA ASP A 336 -16.55 -17.70 9.73
C ASP A 336 -15.67 -17.71 8.45
N VAL A 337 -14.44 -17.24 8.58
CA VAL A 337 -13.44 -17.31 7.50
C VAL A 337 -12.76 -18.68 7.55
N PRO A 338 -12.85 -19.54 6.51
CA PRO A 338 -12.21 -20.85 6.51
C PRO A 338 -10.68 -20.75 6.68
N PRO A 339 -10.04 -21.56 7.54
CA PRO A 339 -8.60 -21.49 7.78
C PRO A 339 -7.73 -21.65 6.53
N ASP A 340 -8.19 -22.40 5.52
CA ASP A 340 -7.45 -22.58 4.26
C ASP A 340 -7.36 -21.29 3.40
N ALA A 341 -8.24 -20.32 3.64
CA ALA A 341 -8.21 -19.02 2.99
C ALA A 341 -7.34 -17.99 3.74
N VAL A 342 -6.93 -18.29 4.98
CA VAL A 342 -6.11 -17.40 5.81
C VAL A 342 -4.66 -17.87 5.76
N HIS A 343 -3.92 -17.39 4.77
CA HIS A 343 -2.48 -17.63 4.69
C HIS A 343 -1.73 -16.76 5.70
N GLU A 344 -1.01 -17.38 6.62
CA GLU A 344 -0.25 -16.72 7.69
C GLU A 344 1.26 -17.00 7.59
N VAL A 345 2.07 -15.99 7.90
CA VAL A 345 3.54 -16.09 7.96
C VAL A 345 3.97 -16.23 9.44
N PRO A 346 4.59 -17.35 9.86
CA PRO A 346 5.14 -17.51 11.20
C PRO A 346 6.45 -16.72 11.36
N LEU A 347 6.46 -15.80 12.33
CA LEU A 347 7.54 -14.82 12.45
C LEU A 347 8.75 -15.36 13.22
N ARG A 348 9.93 -15.10 12.66
CA ARG A 348 11.25 -15.57 13.05
C ARG A 348 12.30 -14.50 12.76
N HIS A 349 13.45 -14.56 13.40
CA HIS A 349 14.52 -13.56 13.25
C HIS A 349 15.83 -14.24 12.81
N PRO A 350 16.58 -13.71 11.83
CA PRO A 350 17.74 -14.40 11.25
C PRO A 350 18.86 -14.66 12.27
N GLU A 351 19.01 -13.79 13.26
CA GLU A 351 20.07 -13.87 14.28
C GLU A 351 19.57 -14.26 15.67
N HIS A 352 18.25 -14.39 15.87
CA HIS A 352 17.66 -14.58 17.20
C HIS A 352 16.71 -15.78 17.24
N PRO A 353 17.22 -17.02 17.43
CA PRO A 353 16.41 -18.24 17.50
C PRO A 353 15.39 -18.28 18.66
N TRP A 354 15.43 -17.33 19.59
CA TRP A 354 14.36 -17.17 20.59
C TRP A 354 13.08 -16.55 20.02
N PHE A 355 13.16 -15.80 18.91
CA PHE A 355 12.03 -15.05 18.35
C PHE A 355 10.88 -15.96 17.91
N ALA A 356 11.20 -17.07 17.24
CA ALA A 356 10.21 -18.06 16.82
C ALA A 356 9.45 -18.68 18.02
N ARG A 357 10.05 -18.71 19.22
CA ARG A 357 9.39 -19.20 20.45
C ARG A 357 8.38 -18.21 21.05
N LEU A 358 8.26 -16.99 20.50
CA LEU A 358 7.18 -16.06 20.85
C LEU A 358 5.84 -16.42 20.17
N GLY A 359 5.83 -17.39 19.24
CA GLY A 359 4.61 -17.86 18.56
C GLY A 359 3.89 -16.76 17.78
N LEU A 360 4.64 -15.79 17.26
CA LEU A 360 4.12 -14.66 16.48
C LEU A 360 3.83 -15.09 15.05
N ARG A 361 2.77 -14.54 14.46
CA ARG A 361 2.38 -14.74 13.07
C ARG A 361 1.60 -13.53 12.56
N TRP A 362 1.51 -13.38 11.24
CA TRP A 362 0.62 -12.41 10.63
C TRP A 362 0.05 -12.91 9.30
N HIS A 363 -1.22 -12.63 9.01
CA HIS A 363 -1.85 -12.93 7.73
C HIS A 363 -1.20 -12.17 6.58
N SER A 364 -1.06 -12.77 5.40
CA SER A 364 -0.28 -12.17 4.30
C SER A 364 -1.05 -11.25 3.36
N VAL A 365 -2.38 -11.12 3.50
CA VAL A 365 -3.24 -10.34 2.59
C VAL A 365 -3.91 -9.18 3.35
N PRO A 366 -3.45 -7.92 3.16
CA PRO A 366 -4.11 -6.73 3.71
C PRO A 366 -5.34 -6.35 2.89
N ALA A 367 -6.42 -7.13 2.99
CA ALA A 367 -7.67 -6.88 2.27
C ALA A 367 -8.61 -5.95 3.06
N ILE A 368 -8.55 -4.64 2.83
CA ILE A 368 -9.47 -3.63 3.38
C ILE A 368 -10.90 -3.90 2.88
N SER A 369 -11.91 -3.79 3.76
CA SER A 369 -13.28 -4.23 3.45
C SER A 369 -14.43 -3.29 3.82
N ASN A 370 -14.23 -2.28 4.68
CA ASN A 370 -15.28 -1.34 5.10
C ASN A 370 -15.20 0.07 4.47
N MET A 371 -14.33 0.29 3.47
CA MET A 371 -14.30 1.53 2.69
C MET A 371 -15.20 1.39 1.44
N PRO A 372 -16.29 2.17 1.32
CA PRO A 372 -17.09 2.21 0.09
C PRO A 372 -16.27 2.75 -1.09
N LEU A 373 -16.55 2.27 -2.29
CA LEU A 373 -15.94 2.76 -3.54
C LEU A 373 -16.95 3.61 -4.31
N GLU A 374 -16.61 4.87 -4.61
CA GLU A 374 -17.45 5.78 -5.38
C GLU A 374 -16.87 6.01 -6.79
N ILE A 375 -17.66 5.70 -7.82
CA ILE A 375 -17.32 5.87 -9.24
C ILE A 375 -18.49 6.57 -9.93
N GLY A 376 -18.27 7.74 -10.55
CA GLY A 376 -19.30 8.43 -11.35
C GLY A 376 -20.62 8.72 -10.60
N GLY A 377 -20.57 8.91 -9.28
CA GLY A 377 -21.75 9.09 -8.43
C GLY A 377 -22.46 7.81 -8.00
N ILE A 378 -21.97 6.63 -8.41
CA ILE A 378 -22.42 5.31 -7.91
C ILE A 378 -21.52 4.85 -6.77
N THR A 379 -22.13 4.54 -5.63
CA THR A 379 -21.44 3.97 -4.45
C THR A 379 -21.54 2.44 -4.45
N TYR A 380 -20.42 1.77 -4.25
CA TYR A 380 -20.28 0.33 -4.01
C TYR A 380 -19.88 0.10 -2.54
N PRO A 381 -20.82 -0.25 -1.63
CA PRO A 381 -20.53 -0.24 -0.19
C PRO A 381 -19.61 -1.38 0.26
N ALA A 382 -19.65 -2.54 -0.40
CA ALA A 382 -18.67 -3.61 -0.25
C ALA A 382 -17.82 -3.69 -1.53
N ALA A 383 -16.61 -3.13 -1.47
CA ALA A 383 -15.62 -3.19 -2.53
C ALA A 383 -14.24 -3.67 -2.03
N PRO A 384 -14.14 -4.80 -1.29
CA PRO A 384 -12.91 -5.20 -0.63
C PRO A 384 -11.71 -5.28 -1.57
N PHE A 385 -10.59 -4.73 -1.11
CA PHE A 385 -9.38 -4.45 -1.88
C PHE A 385 -8.12 -4.81 -1.10
N ASN A 386 -7.20 -5.53 -1.73
CA ASN A 386 -5.87 -5.81 -1.20
C ASN A 386 -4.74 -5.24 -2.08
N GLY A 387 -3.68 -4.79 -1.42
CA GLY A 387 -2.32 -4.80 -1.97
C GLY A 387 -1.51 -5.97 -1.38
N TRP A 388 -0.24 -5.74 -1.11
CA TRP A 388 0.57 -6.52 -0.17
C TRP A 388 1.12 -5.59 0.91
N TYR A 389 1.58 -6.16 2.02
CA TYR A 389 2.06 -5.39 3.16
C TYR A 389 3.35 -4.63 2.87
N LEU A 390 3.43 -3.43 3.45
CA LEU A 390 4.69 -2.81 3.83
C LEU A 390 5.18 -3.43 5.15
N ASP A 391 6.47 -3.72 5.25
CA ASP A 391 7.15 -4.26 6.44
C ASP A 391 6.75 -3.58 7.76
N THR A 392 6.65 -2.25 7.71
CA THR A 392 6.37 -1.34 8.83
C THR A 392 4.90 -1.31 9.23
N GLU A 393 3.95 -1.67 8.37
CA GLU A 393 2.55 -1.86 8.80
C GLU A 393 2.45 -2.97 9.85
N ILE A 394 3.14 -4.09 9.63
CA ILE A 394 3.15 -5.20 10.57
C ILE A 394 4.11 -4.91 11.73
N GLY A 395 5.39 -4.73 11.44
CA GLY A 395 6.42 -4.69 12.48
C GLY A 395 6.42 -3.40 13.30
N ALA A 396 6.13 -2.25 12.69
CA ALA A 396 6.20 -0.94 13.36
C ALA A 396 4.84 -0.37 13.80
N ARG A 397 3.72 -0.86 13.25
CA ARG A 397 2.37 -0.53 13.76
C ARG A 397 1.74 -1.73 14.49
N ASN A 398 1.29 -2.76 13.77
CA ASN A 398 0.48 -3.84 14.35
C ASN A 398 1.15 -4.54 15.54
N LEU A 399 2.46 -4.77 15.48
CA LEU A 399 3.22 -5.49 16.51
C LEU A 399 3.84 -4.58 17.60
N ALA A 400 3.91 -3.26 17.38
CA ALA A 400 4.72 -2.36 18.19
C ALA A 400 3.97 -1.15 18.79
N ASP A 401 2.82 -0.76 18.23
CA ASP A 401 2.00 0.32 18.79
C ASP A 401 1.47 -0.08 20.19
N PRO A 402 1.51 0.81 21.20
CA PRO A 402 1.04 0.50 22.57
C PRO A 402 -0.47 0.28 22.71
N ASP A 403 -1.27 0.69 21.73
CA ASP A 403 -2.71 0.38 21.62
C ASP A 403 -2.98 -0.87 20.76
N ARG A 404 -1.92 -1.62 20.41
CA ARG A 404 -1.93 -2.88 19.63
C ARG A 404 -1.20 -3.97 20.43
N TYR A 405 -0.34 -4.78 19.81
CA TYR A 405 0.31 -5.92 20.49
C TYR A 405 1.46 -5.53 21.46
N ASP A 406 1.89 -4.26 21.50
CA ASP A 406 2.96 -3.69 22.36
C ASP A 406 4.15 -4.63 22.65
N LEU A 407 4.77 -5.20 21.59
CA LEU A 407 5.84 -6.18 21.78
C LEU A 407 7.20 -5.57 22.10
N LEU A 408 7.38 -4.24 21.98
CA LEU A 408 8.67 -3.58 22.20
C LEU A 408 9.30 -3.87 23.58
N PRO A 409 8.57 -3.93 24.71
CA PRO A 409 9.14 -4.27 26.01
C PRO A 409 9.63 -5.74 26.09
N GLU A 410 8.89 -6.68 25.49
CA GLU A 410 9.29 -8.09 25.42
C GLU A 410 10.52 -8.27 24.53
N ILE A 411 10.52 -7.68 23.32
CA ILE A 411 11.67 -7.71 22.40
C ILE A 411 12.90 -7.08 23.07
N ALA A 412 12.77 -5.93 23.71
CA ALA A 412 13.86 -5.29 24.44
C ALA A 412 14.41 -6.15 25.60
N THR A 413 13.52 -6.85 26.32
CA THR A 413 13.89 -7.78 27.39
C THR A 413 14.65 -8.99 26.85
N ARG A 414 14.19 -9.59 25.73
CA ARG A 414 14.85 -10.72 25.06
C ARG A 414 16.21 -10.34 24.44
N LEU A 415 16.36 -9.09 24.03
CA LEU A 415 17.62 -8.49 23.54
C LEU A 415 18.57 -8.05 24.67
N GLY A 416 18.15 -8.11 25.94
CA GLY A 416 18.96 -7.67 27.09
C GLY A 416 19.20 -6.15 27.13
N LEU A 417 18.28 -5.34 26.59
CA LEU A 417 18.43 -3.89 26.55
C LEU A 417 18.11 -3.25 27.90
N ASP A 418 18.79 -2.15 28.21
CA ASP A 418 18.48 -1.32 29.37
C ASP A 418 17.21 -0.48 29.12
N THR A 419 16.06 -0.99 29.60
CA THR A 419 14.75 -0.34 29.44
C THR A 419 14.49 0.79 30.43
N ARG A 420 15.38 1.02 31.42
CA ARG A 420 15.15 1.95 32.56
C ARG A 420 15.04 3.42 32.17
N SER A 421 15.46 3.80 30.96
CA SER A 421 15.32 5.16 30.43
C SER A 421 15.16 5.13 28.92
N VAL A 422 14.24 5.94 28.38
CA VAL A 422 14.10 6.11 26.92
C VAL A 422 15.38 6.63 26.25
N ARG A 423 16.30 7.24 27.01
CA ARG A 423 17.59 7.75 26.50
C ARG A 423 18.59 6.65 26.11
N THR A 424 18.31 5.38 26.40
CA THR A 424 19.11 4.23 25.91
C THR A 424 18.71 3.80 24.48
N MET A 425 17.68 4.43 23.90
CA MET A 425 17.11 4.10 22.59
C MET A 425 16.65 2.63 22.48
N TRP A 426 16.19 2.06 23.61
CA TRP A 426 15.75 0.66 23.67
C TRP A 426 14.52 0.39 22.79
N LYS A 427 13.60 1.37 22.66
CA LYS A 427 12.43 1.26 21.79
C LYS A 427 12.84 1.21 20.33
N ASP A 428 13.71 2.11 19.92
CA ASP A 428 14.26 2.26 18.57
C ASP A 428 14.96 0.96 18.14
N ARG A 429 15.81 0.41 19.02
CA ARG A 429 16.51 -0.86 18.77
C ARG A 429 15.57 -2.06 18.73
N ALA A 430 14.59 -2.15 19.63
CA ALA A 430 13.60 -3.21 19.61
C ALA A 430 12.69 -3.15 18.36
N MET A 431 12.37 -1.94 17.89
CA MET A 431 11.60 -1.70 16.67
C MET A 431 12.32 -2.23 15.43
N VAL A 432 13.63 -1.95 15.31
CA VAL A 432 14.45 -2.41 14.18
C VAL A 432 14.47 -3.95 14.09
N GLU A 433 14.79 -4.67 15.17
CA GLU A 433 14.81 -6.15 15.12
C GLU A 433 13.40 -6.75 14.93
N LEU A 434 12.33 -6.06 15.37
CA LEU A 434 10.94 -6.50 15.19
C LEU A 434 10.47 -6.36 13.74
N VAL A 435 10.76 -5.24 13.07
CA VAL A 435 10.49 -5.08 11.62
C VAL A 435 11.39 -6.01 10.80
N ARG A 436 12.67 -6.14 11.17
CA ARG A 436 13.61 -7.07 10.54
C ARG A 436 13.14 -8.53 10.63
N ALA A 437 12.53 -8.94 11.74
CA ALA A 437 11.92 -10.26 11.87
C ALA A 437 10.74 -10.44 10.90
N VAL A 438 9.88 -9.43 10.75
CA VAL A 438 8.77 -9.44 9.77
C VAL A 438 9.30 -9.63 8.36
N THR A 439 10.18 -8.75 7.88
CA THR A 439 10.70 -8.79 6.51
C THR A 439 11.39 -10.13 6.20
N TYR A 440 12.30 -10.57 7.08
CA TYR A 440 12.99 -11.85 6.94
C TYR A 440 12.03 -13.05 6.89
N SER A 441 10.93 -13.02 7.65
CA SER A 441 9.96 -14.12 7.66
C SER A 441 9.17 -14.19 6.36
N PHE A 442 8.71 -13.05 5.84
CA PHE A 442 8.02 -12.98 4.56
C PHE A 442 8.95 -13.39 3.40
N ASP A 443 10.18 -12.89 3.36
CA ASP A 443 11.19 -13.27 2.36
C ASP A 443 11.50 -14.77 2.40
N ALA A 444 11.72 -15.33 3.60
CA ALA A 444 12.11 -16.72 3.77
C ALA A 444 10.96 -17.73 3.58
N ASP A 445 9.69 -17.29 3.64
CA ASP A 445 8.52 -18.06 3.18
C ASP A 445 8.13 -17.73 1.72
N GLY A 446 8.87 -16.84 1.06
CA GLY A 446 8.66 -16.45 -0.33
C GLY A 446 7.39 -15.61 -0.57
N VAL A 447 6.87 -14.93 0.44
CA VAL A 447 5.63 -14.17 0.42
C VAL A 447 5.89 -12.72 0.00
N THR A 448 5.05 -12.16 -0.88
CA THR A 448 5.20 -10.77 -1.34
C THR A 448 5.03 -9.79 -0.17
N MET A 449 6.06 -8.97 0.04
CA MET A 449 6.10 -7.82 0.93
C MET A 449 6.91 -6.70 0.24
N ALA A 450 6.72 -5.46 0.67
CA ALA A 450 7.61 -4.35 0.32
C ALA A 450 8.31 -3.82 1.59
N ASP A 451 9.55 -3.37 1.45
CA ASP A 451 10.24 -2.60 2.49
C ASP A 451 9.95 -1.10 2.34
N HIS A 452 9.97 -0.39 3.47
CA HIS A 452 9.65 1.03 3.54
C HIS A 452 10.63 1.97 2.80
N HIS A 453 11.86 1.54 2.50
CA HIS A 453 12.79 2.35 1.69
C HIS A 453 12.49 2.21 0.19
N SER A 454 12.41 0.98 -0.33
CA SER A 454 12.08 0.72 -1.74
C SER A 454 10.72 1.27 -2.14
N GLU A 455 9.69 1.11 -1.29
CA GLU A 455 8.35 1.60 -1.63
C GLU A 455 8.26 3.13 -1.58
N SER A 456 9.06 3.79 -0.73
CA SER A 456 9.19 5.25 -0.74
C SER A 456 9.77 5.77 -2.06
N GLU A 457 10.80 5.11 -2.62
CA GLU A 457 11.28 5.46 -3.96
C GLU A 457 10.24 5.17 -5.06
N ARG A 458 9.50 4.05 -4.95
CA ARG A 458 8.45 3.67 -5.90
C ARG A 458 7.30 4.66 -5.89
N PHE A 459 6.97 5.25 -4.74
CA PHE A 459 6.01 6.34 -4.64
C PHE A 459 6.49 7.60 -5.37
N LEU A 460 7.76 8.01 -5.23
CA LEU A 460 8.27 9.15 -6.02
C LEU A 460 8.26 8.85 -7.53
N ARG A 461 8.63 7.64 -7.95
CA ARG A 461 8.49 7.16 -9.34
C ARG A 461 7.04 7.02 -9.83
N HIS A 462 6.05 7.11 -8.94
CA HIS A 462 4.65 7.26 -9.30
C HIS A 462 4.30 8.74 -9.51
N LEU A 463 4.71 9.64 -8.60
CA LEU A 463 4.52 11.09 -8.76
C LEU A 463 5.09 11.59 -10.09
N GLU A 464 6.33 11.22 -10.41
CA GLU A 464 7.00 11.56 -11.68
C GLU A 464 6.16 11.17 -12.91
N LYS A 465 5.41 10.05 -12.84
CA LYS A 465 4.56 9.57 -13.94
C LYS A 465 3.22 10.28 -14.01
N GLU A 466 2.64 10.70 -12.88
CA GLU A 466 1.42 11.48 -12.85
C GLU A 466 1.70 12.93 -13.33
N GLU A 467 2.80 13.52 -12.83
CA GLU A 467 3.32 14.84 -13.25
C GLU A 467 3.64 14.87 -14.76
N ALA A 468 4.38 13.88 -15.27
CA ALA A 468 4.69 13.76 -16.70
C ALA A 468 3.45 13.51 -17.58
N ALA A 469 2.34 13.06 -16.98
CA ALA A 469 1.05 12.90 -17.62
C ALA A 469 0.07 14.06 -17.33
N GLY A 470 0.57 15.19 -16.80
CA GLY A 470 -0.19 16.43 -16.60
C GLY A 470 -1.19 16.40 -15.43
N ARG A 471 -1.04 15.46 -14.47
CA ARG A 471 -1.92 15.33 -13.30
C ARG A 471 -1.20 15.75 -12.03
N SER A 472 -1.91 16.41 -11.12
CA SER A 472 -1.50 16.49 -9.71
C SER A 472 -1.65 15.12 -9.06
N CYS A 473 -0.91 14.88 -7.98
CA CYS A 473 -1.05 13.67 -7.17
C CYS A 473 -1.05 14.03 -5.67
N PRO A 474 -2.22 14.45 -5.14
CA PRO A 474 -2.37 14.76 -3.72
C PRO A 474 -1.95 13.60 -2.82
N ALA A 475 -1.36 13.94 -1.68
CA ALA A 475 -0.80 12.94 -0.77
C ALA A 475 -0.79 13.40 0.68
N ASP A 476 -1.34 12.56 1.56
CA ASP A 476 -1.35 12.80 3.01
C ASP A 476 0.04 12.46 3.56
N TRP A 477 0.90 13.48 3.73
CA TRP A 477 2.29 13.33 4.19
C TRP A 477 2.39 12.47 5.47
N SER A 478 1.39 12.57 6.36
CA SER A 478 1.35 11.84 7.63
C SER A 478 1.06 10.33 7.50
N TRP A 479 0.60 9.89 6.32
CA TRP A 479 0.41 8.48 5.96
C TRP A 479 1.46 7.96 4.96
N ILE A 480 2.04 8.85 4.14
CA ILE A 480 3.06 8.49 3.16
C ILE A 480 4.45 8.30 3.79
N VAL A 481 4.81 9.10 4.80
CA VAL A 481 6.08 8.92 5.52
C VAL A 481 6.02 7.68 6.42
N PRO A 482 6.93 6.70 6.27
CA PRO A 482 6.90 5.49 7.09
C PRO A 482 7.09 5.76 8.60
N PRO A 483 6.46 4.95 9.48
CA PRO A 483 6.41 5.19 10.93
C PRO A 483 7.74 4.97 11.66
N MET A 484 8.74 4.42 10.98
CA MET A 484 10.14 4.41 11.41
C MET A 484 11.02 4.93 10.26
N SER A 485 12.25 5.33 10.58
CA SER A 485 13.25 5.76 9.59
C SER A 485 12.82 6.91 8.67
N GLY A 486 11.74 7.66 8.98
CA GLY A 486 11.08 8.59 8.05
C GLY A 486 12.02 9.52 7.27
N SER A 487 12.91 10.25 7.95
CA SER A 487 13.89 11.14 7.29
C SER A 487 15.00 10.44 6.50
N GLN A 488 15.11 9.11 6.61
CA GLN A 488 15.98 8.24 5.81
C GLN A 488 15.23 7.65 4.59
N THR A 489 14.01 8.12 4.33
CA THR A 489 13.24 7.84 3.12
C THR A 489 13.10 9.13 2.30
N PRO A 490 13.09 9.05 0.95
CA PRO A 490 13.06 10.26 0.13
C PRO A 490 11.71 10.99 0.18
N VAL A 491 10.62 10.32 0.56
CA VAL A 491 9.27 10.90 0.68
C VAL A 491 9.12 11.91 1.83
N PHE A 492 9.97 11.85 2.85
CA PHE A 492 9.96 12.83 3.94
C PHE A 492 10.35 14.24 3.48
N HIS A 493 11.26 14.35 2.50
CA HIS A 493 11.90 15.60 2.09
C HIS A 493 11.12 16.39 1.03
N ARG A 494 9.87 15.99 0.76
CA ARG A 494 9.00 16.58 -0.25
C ARG A 494 7.68 17.07 0.37
N TYR A 495 7.22 18.23 -0.09
CA TYR A 495 5.85 18.72 0.12
C TYR A 495 4.91 18.15 -0.95
N TYR A 496 3.65 17.96 -0.59
CA TYR A 496 2.60 17.40 -1.43
C TYR A 496 1.39 18.34 -1.46
N ASP A 497 0.58 18.23 -2.51
CA ASP A 497 -0.73 18.87 -2.53
C ASP A 497 -1.63 18.20 -1.48
N GLU A 498 -2.36 19.01 -0.72
CA GLU A 498 -3.27 18.53 0.33
C GLU A 498 -4.38 17.62 -0.26
N PRO A 499 -4.83 16.57 0.46
CA PRO A 499 -5.83 15.63 -0.04
C PRO A 499 -7.16 16.30 -0.47
N ASP A 500 -7.43 16.30 -1.78
CA ASP A 500 -8.70 16.77 -2.34
C ASP A 500 -9.83 15.75 -2.08
N ALA A 501 -10.73 16.10 -1.15
CA ALA A 501 -11.89 15.29 -0.80
C ALA A 501 -12.98 15.25 -1.90
N SER A 502 -12.91 16.14 -2.91
CA SER A 502 -13.81 16.16 -4.06
C SER A 502 -13.31 15.30 -5.23
N LEU A 503 -12.04 14.91 -5.24
CA LEU A 503 -11.43 14.07 -6.27
C LEU A 503 -12.18 12.73 -6.40
N ARG A 504 -12.47 12.32 -7.64
CA ARG A 504 -13.18 11.09 -7.98
C ARG A 504 -12.59 10.40 -9.22
N PRO A 505 -12.83 9.10 -9.42
CA PRO A 505 -13.31 8.10 -8.45
C PRO A 505 -12.47 8.01 -7.17
N ALA A 506 -13.03 7.49 -6.08
CA ALA A 506 -12.34 7.43 -4.78
C ALA A 506 -12.87 6.30 -3.89
N PHE A 507 -12.08 5.91 -2.89
CA PHE A 507 -12.62 5.25 -1.70
C PHE A 507 -13.13 6.31 -0.73
N LEU A 508 -14.28 6.06 -0.11
CA LEU A 508 -14.88 6.92 0.91
C LEU A 508 -14.39 6.54 2.32
N GLU A 509 -14.61 7.42 3.29
CA GLU A 509 -14.33 7.13 4.70
C GLU A 509 -15.12 5.87 5.17
N PRO A 510 -14.54 5.02 6.05
CA PRO A 510 -15.11 3.70 6.33
C PRO A 510 -16.48 3.77 7.02
N HIS A 511 -17.38 2.85 6.68
CA HIS A 511 -18.62 2.67 7.45
C HIS A 511 -18.34 1.98 8.78
N GLY A 512 -18.97 2.47 9.85
CA GLY A 512 -18.81 1.91 11.19
C GLY A 512 -19.71 0.71 11.48
N LEU A 513 -19.60 0.22 12.72
CA LEU A 513 -20.66 -0.56 13.37
C LEU A 513 -21.83 0.39 13.68
N SER A 514 -22.91 0.25 12.92
CA SER A 514 -24.16 1.02 13.01
C SER A 514 -25.23 0.31 13.83
#